data_AF-A0A371JFY1-F1
#
_entry.id   AF-A0A371JFY1-F1
#
_cell.length_a   1.000
_cell.length_b   1.000
_cell.length_c   1.000
_cell.angle_alpha   90.00
_cell.angle_beta   90.00
_cell.angle_gamma   90.00
#
_symmetry.space_group_name_H-M   'P 1'
#
loop_
_entity.id
_entity.type
_entity.pdbx_description
1 polymer ?
#
loop_
_entity_poly.entity_id
_entity_poly.type
_entity_poly.pdbx_seq_one_letter_code
_entity_poly.pdbx_strand_id
1 'polypeptide(L)' 'MAILGKPIAALLLNENATVTIAHSKTVNLSEVVRRADIVVAAVGKPLFVQADWIKEGAVLMDAGYNKGNVGDIDW' A
#
# COMPACT_ATOMS: atom_id res chain seq x y z
N MET A 1 -5.59 11.27 11.86
CA MET A 1 -5.11 10.19 12.74
C MET A 1 -4.88 8.96 11.87
N ALA A 2 -3.69 8.36 11.86
CA ALA A 2 -3.40 7.20 11.00
C ALA A 2 -3.54 5.91 11.82
N ILE A 3 -4.71 5.27 11.76
CA ILE A 3 -5.03 4.04 12.51
C ILE A 3 -4.62 2.75 11.79
N LEU A 4 -4.31 2.83 10.49
CA LEU A 4 -3.97 1.68 9.64
C LEU A 4 -2.46 1.60 9.38
N GLY A 5 -1.91 2.54 8.61
CA GLY A 5 -0.54 2.44 8.11
C GLY A 5 0.55 2.38 9.19
N LYS A 6 0.41 3.15 10.28
CA LYS A 6 1.42 3.17 11.36
C LYS A 6 1.43 1.85 12.16
N PRO A 7 0.30 1.33 12.66
CA PRO A 7 0.27 0.02 13.31
C PRO A 7 0.74 -1.12 12.40
N ILE A 8 0.30 -1.18 11.14
CA ILE A 8 0.73 -2.23 10.20
C ILE A 8 2.24 -2.18 9.97
N ALA A 9 2.81 -0.99 9.77
CA ALA A 9 4.25 -0.84 9.62
C ALA A 9 5.04 -1.39 10.82
N ALA A 10 4.56 -1.15 12.05
CA ALA A 10 5.17 -1.68 13.26
C ALA A 10 5.03 -3.21 13.36
N LEU A 11 3.86 -3.77 13.01
CA LEU A 11 3.62 -5.21 13.02
C LEU A 11 4.51 -5.94 12.01
N LEU A 12 4.61 -5.43 10.77
CA LEU A 12 5.48 -6.00 9.74
C LEU A 12 6.96 -5.92 10.15
N LEU A 13 7.37 -4.81 10.77
CA LEU A 13 8.72 -4.65 11.28
C LEU A 13 9.03 -5.63 12.42
N ASN A 14 8.06 -5.90 13.31
CA ASN A 14 8.20 -6.91 14.37
C ASN A 14 8.42 -8.33 13.80
N GLU A 15 7.86 -8.60 12.62
CA GLU A 15 8.09 -9.84 11.85
C GLU A 15 9.31 -9.74 10.91
N ASN A 16 10.23 -8.80 11.18
CA ASN A 16 11.51 -8.59 10.47
C ASN A 16 11.40 -8.14 8.99
N ALA A 17 10.25 -7.61 8.56
CA ALA A 17 10.15 -7.02 7.23
C ALA A 17 10.96 -5.71 7.13
N THR A 18 11.57 -5.45 5.98
CA THR A 18 12.07 -4.10 5.65
C THR A 18 10.89 -3.24 5.24
N VAL A 19 10.55 -2.24 6.05
CA VAL A 19 9.34 -1.43 5.87
C VAL A 19 9.67 -0.04 5.32
N THR A 20 9.03 0.33 4.21
CA THR A 20 8.99 1.71 3.71
C THR A 20 7.58 2.29 3.91
N ILE A 21 7.47 3.42 4.60
CA ILE A 21 6.19 4.12 4.78
C ILE A 21 6.09 5.25 3.75
N ALA A 22 5.14 5.13 2.83
CA ALA A 22 4.81 6.17 1.87
C ALA A 22 3.59 7.00 2.31
N HIS A 23 3.45 8.21 1.76
CA HIS A 23 2.33 9.11 2.02
C HIS A 23 2.16 10.12 0.87
N SER A 24 1.21 11.05 1.03
CA SER A 24 0.86 12.06 0.02
C SER A 24 1.98 13.01 -0.44
N LYS A 25 3.14 12.99 0.20
CA LYS A 25 4.32 13.79 -0.19
C LYS A 25 5.50 12.93 -0.64
N THR A 26 5.34 11.62 -0.73
CA THR A 26 6.35 10.72 -1.28
C THR A 26 6.52 11.01 -2.77
N VAL A 27 7.73 11.41 -3.16
CA VAL A 27 8.10 11.62 -4.56
C VAL A 27 8.36 10.25 -5.21
N ASN A 28 8.01 10.11 -6.48
CA ASN A 28 8.14 8.86 -7.25
C ASN A 28 7.48 7.65 -6.56
N LEU A 29 6.26 7.85 -6.04
CA LEU A 29 5.52 6.81 -5.31
C LEU A 29 5.44 5.48 -6.08
N SER A 30 5.22 5.52 -7.39
CA SER A 30 5.18 4.32 -8.23
C SER A 30 6.49 3.53 -8.20
N GLU A 31 7.65 4.19 -8.20
CA GLU A 31 8.95 3.52 -8.09
C GLU A 31 9.19 2.89 -6.72
N VAL A 32 8.64 3.50 -5.66
CA VAL A 32 8.68 2.93 -4.30
C VAL A 32 7.83 1.66 -4.25
N VAL A 33 6.61 1.70 -4.79
CA VAL A 33 5.69 0.56 -4.84
C VAL A 33 6.27 -0.58 -5.68
N ARG A 34 6.92 -0.30 -6.81
CA ARG A 34 7.56 -1.31 -7.70
C ARG A 34 8.64 -2.15 -7.01
N ARG A 35 9.20 -1.70 -5.89
CA ARG A 35 10.24 -2.42 -5.15
C ARG A 35 9.68 -3.32 -4.05
N ALA A 36 8.39 -3.20 -3.73
CA ALA A 36 7.81 -3.87 -2.59
C ALA A 36 7.39 -5.32 -2.93
N ASP A 37 7.78 -6.27 -2.08
CA ASP A 37 7.26 -7.64 -2.11
C ASP A 37 5.86 -7.75 -1.50
N ILE A 38 5.51 -6.81 -0.62
CA ILE A 38 4.19 -6.67 0.00
C ILE A 38 3.75 -5.21 -0.13
N VAL A 39 2.60 -4.96 -0.76
CA VAL A 39 1.99 -3.63 -0.88
C VAL A 39 0.76 -3.55 0.01
N VAL A 40 0.81 -2.68 1.03
CA VAL A 40 -0.35 -2.34 1.86
C VAL A 40 -0.93 -1.02 1.37
N ALA A 41 -2.09 -1.07 0.72
CA ALA A 41 -2.80 0.12 0.25
C ALA A 41 -3.80 0.58 1.31
N ALA A 42 -3.57 1.77 1.87
CA ALA A 42 -4.42 2.39 2.90
C ALA A 42 -4.52 3.91 2.68
N VAL A 43 -4.86 4.29 1.44
CA VAL A 43 -4.90 5.67 0.95
C VAL A 43 -6.31 6.26 0.98
N GLY A 44 -7.36 5.43 1.02
CA GLY A 44 -8.76 5.85 1.06
C GLY A 44 -9.18 6.57 -0.23
N LYS A 45 -8.65 6.12 -1.36
CA LYS A 45 -8.94 6.66 -2.69
C LYS A 45 -9.12 5.48 -3.64
N PRO A 46 -10.29 5.33 -4.27
CA PRO A 46 -10.57 4.15 -5.09
C PRO A 46 -9.58 4.05 -6.24
N LEU A 47 -9.04 2.84 -6.45
CA LEU A 47 -8.17 2.51 -7.58
C LEU A 47 -6.94 3.44 -7.71
N PHE A 48 -6.43 3.97 -6.60
CA PHE A 48 -5.31 4.92 -6.62
C PHE A 48 -3.98 4.23 -6.91
N VAL A 49 -3.73 3.07 -6.29
CA VAL A 49 -2.52 2.27 -6.54
C VAL A 49 -2.73 1.49 -7.83
N GLN A 50 -1.97 1.83 -8.88
CA GLN A 50 -2.17 1.23 -10.20
C GLN A 50 -1.50 -0.15 -10.33
N ALA A 51 -2.12 -1.06 -11.08
CA ALA A 51 -1.59 -2.39 -11.38
C ALA A 51 -0.15 -2.36 -11.91
N ASP A 52 0.16 -1.41 -12.79
CA ASP A 52 1.48 -1.32 -13.43
C ASP A 52 2.59 -0.92 -12.45
N TRP A 53 2.26 -0.40 -11.25
CA TRP A 53 3.24 -0.09 -10.21
C TRP A 53 3.63 -1.30 -9.39
N ILE A 54 2.87 -2.39 -9.46
CA ILE A 54 3.04 -3.55 -8.59
C ILE A 54 4.09 -4.49 -9.17
N LYS A 55 5.00 -4.96 -8.32
CA LYS A 55 5.98 -5.99 -8.67
C LYS A 55 5.26 -7.31 -8.96
N GLU A 56 5.65 -8.00 -10.03
CA GLU A 56 5.14 -9.35 -10.31
C GLU A 56 5.40 -10.30 -9.12
N GLY A 57 4.35 -11.00 -8.69
CA GLY A 57 4.39 -11.89 -7.52
C GLY A 57 4.28 -11.21 -6.15
N ALA A 58 4.08 -9.89 -6.09
CA ALA A 58 3.87 -9.19 -4.83
C ALA A 58 2.54 -9.57 -4.16
N VAL A 59 2.54 -9.59 -2.83
CA VAL A 59 1.33 -9.76 -2.02
C VAL A 59 0.65 -8.40 -1.86
N LEU A 60 -0.66 -8.36 -2.11
CA LEU A 60 -1.47 -7.14 -2.03
C LEU A 60 -2.39 -7.19 -0.80
N MET A 61 -2.27 -6.18 0.07
CA MET A 61 -3.17 -5.96 1.20
C MET A 61 -3.94 -4.65 0.97
N ASP A 62 -5.11 -4.76 0.37
CA ASP A 62 -6.00 -3.62 0.13
C ASP A 62 -6.90 -3.37 1.34
N ALA A 63 -6.70 -2.24 2.02
CA ALA A 63 -7.53 -1.80 3.13
C ALA A 63 -8.58 -0.74 2.73
N GLY A 64 -8.65 -0.40 1.43
CA GLY A 64 -9.60 0.54 0.88
C GLY A 64 -11.02 -0.01 0.86
N TYR A 65 -11.98 0.82 1.26
CA TYR A 65 -13.39 0.52 1.08
C TYR A 65 -14.13 1.78 0.63
N ASN A 66 -14.42 1.84 -0.66
CA ASN A 66 -15.11 2.95 -1.29
C ASN A 66 -16.50 2.52 -1.78
N LYS A 67 -17.36 3.49 -2.12
CA LYS A 67 -18.72 3.22 -2.60
C LYS A 67 -18.69 2.21 -3.76
N GLY A 68 -19.49 1.16 -3.67
CA GLY A 68 -19.49 0.07 -4.65
C GLY A 68 -18.52 -1.06 -4.32
N ASN A 69 -17.98 -1.12 -3.09
CA ASN A 69 -17.02 -2.13 -2.66
C ASN A 69 -15.72 -2.10 -3.48
N VAL A 70 -15.25 -0.89 -3.78
CA VAL A 70 -14.03 -0.66 -4.57
C VAL A 70 -12.86 -0.39 -3.62
N GLY A 71 -11.79 -1.16 -3.79
CA GLY A 71 -10.55 -1.03 -3.02
C GLY A 71 -9.71 0.18 -3.43
N ASP A 72 -8.57 0.34 -2.77
CA ASP A 72 -7.57 1.35 -3.09
C ASP A 72 -6.62 0.91 -4.24
N ILE A 73 -6.57 -0.39 -4.54
CA ILE A 73 -5.74 -0.98 -5.61
C ILE A 73 -6.59 -1.20 -6.86
N ASP A 74 -6.05 -0.84 -8.02
CA ASP A 74 -6.54 -1.23 -9.33
C ASP A 74 -5.87 -2.57 -9.73
N TRP A 75 -6.65 -3.66 -9.75
CA TRP A 75 -6.19 -5.03 -10.05
C TRP A 75 -6.78 -5.60 -11.33
#